data_AF-A0A933NZQ5-F1
#
_entry.id   AF-A0A933NZQ5-F1
#
_cell.length_a   1.000
_cell.length_b   1.000
_cell.length_c   1.000
_cell.angle_alpha   90.00
_cell.angle_beta   90.00
_cell.angle_gamma   90.00
#
_symmetry.space_group_name_H-M   'P 1'
#
loop_
_entity.id
_entity.type
_entity.pdbx_description
1 polymer ?
#
loop_
_entity_poly.entity_id
_entity_poly.type
_entity_poly.pdbx_seq_one_letter_code
_entity_poly.pdbx_strand_id
1 'polypeptide(L)' 'MKKFALAALTGALLLSGSLGSASAANIGVTMAQFDDNFLTVLRNGIQKYADDSGNTVQIEDAKNDVAKQLDQINNFIAGG' A
#
# COMPACT_ATOMS: atom_id res chain seq x y z
N MET A 1 -30.51 -33.32 14.11
CA MET A 1 -29.50 -32.93 13.09
C MET A 1 -29.58 -31.46 12.67
N LYS A 2 -30.77 -30.86 12.47
CA LYS A 2 -30.92 -29.44 12.06
C LYS A 2 -30.38 -28.40 13.06
N LYS A 3 -30.42 -28.69 14.38
CA LYS A 3 -29.96 -27.77 15.43
C LYS A 3 -28.43 -27.67 15.55
N PHE A 4 -27.71 -28.72 15.13
CA PHE A 4 -26.24 -28.75 15.12
C PHE A 4 -25.64 -27.99 13.94
N ALA A 5 -26.33 -27.97 12.79
CA ALA A 5 -25.92 -27.19 11.63
C ALA A 5 -26.00 -25.67 11.88
N LEU A 6 -26.99 -25.23 12.68
CA LEU A 6 -27.18 -23.81 12.97
C LEU A 6 -26.14 -23.26 13.96
N ALA A 7 -25.68 -24.08 14.91
CA ALA A 7 -24.60 -23.74 15.83
C ALA A 7 -23.21 -23.70 15.17
N ALA A 8 -22.99 -24.55 14.15
CA ALA A 8 -21.76 -24.51 13.35
C ALA A 8 -21.70 -23.26 12.44
N LEU A 9 -22.85 -22.81 11.93
CA LEU A 9 -22.93 -21.63 11.07
C LEU A 9 -22.72 -20.31 11.84
N THR A 10 -23.19 -20.23 13.09
CA THR A 10 -22.95 -19.06 13.95
C THR A 10 -21.52 -19.00 14.49
N GLY A 11 -20.87 -20.15 14.72
CA GLY A 11 -19.45 -20.20 15.10
C GLY A 11 -18.51 -19.77 13.98
N ALA A 12 -18.83 -20.08 12.72
CA ALA A 12 -18.04 -19.67 11.56
C ALA A 12 -18.09 -18.16 11.29
N LEU A 13 -19.20 -17.49 11.64
CA LEU A 13 -19.36 -16.05 11.41
C LEU A 13 -18.60 -15.19 12.44
N LEU A 14 -18.36 -15.72 13.64
CA LEU A 14 -17.64 -15.03 14.72
C LEU A 14 -16.11 -15.06 14.56
N LEU A 15 -15.56 -16.02 13.79
CA LEU A 15 -14.12 -16.05 13.47
C LEU A 15 -13.72 -15.09 12.33
N SER A 16 -14.69 -14.63 11.53
CA SER A 16 -14.44 -13.65 10.45
C SER A 16 -14.33 -12.20 10.94
N GLY A 17 -14.68 -11.92 12.21
CA GLY A 17 -14.71 -10.57 12.76
C GLY A 17 -13.41 -10.06 13.37
N SER A 18 -12.35 -10.87 13.41
CA SER A 18 -11.05 -10.51 14.00
C SER A 18 -9.91 -10.47 12.99
N LEU A 19 -10.20 -10.14 11.73
CA LEU A 19 -9.17 -9.60 10.85
C LEU A 19 -8.87 -8.20 11.38
N GLY A 20 -7.93 -8.14 12.33
CA GLY A 20 -7.49 -6.90 12.93
C GLY A 20 -7.24 -5.87 11.84
N SER A 21 -7.72 -4.65 12.06
CA SER A 21 -7.39 -3.50 11.22
C SER A 21 -5.88 -3.38 11.16
N ALA A 22 -5.25 -4.01 10.17
CA ALA A 22 -3.90 -3.72 9.78
C ALA A 22 -3.96 -2.26 9.32
N SER A 23 -3.47 -1.36 10.16
CA SER A 23 -3.22 0.02 9.78
C SER A 23 -2.12 -0.03 8.72
N ALA A 24 -2.50 -0.29 7.47
CA ALA A 24 -1.59 -0.25 6.35
C ALA A 24 -1.00 1.17 6.30
N ALA A 25 0.32 1.26 6.31
CA ALA A 25 0.98 2.55 6.18
C ALA A 25 0.72 3.11 4.78
N ASN A 26 0.15 4.31 4.69
CA ASN A 26 0.01 5.03 3.42
C ASN A 26 1.38 5.64 3.06
N ILE A 27 2.14 4.97 2.18
CA ILE A 27 3.49 5.41 1.79
C ILE A 27 3.46 5.96 0.35
N GLY A 28 3.78 7.25 0.20
CA GLY A 28 4.01 7.91 -1.08
C GLY A 28 5.50 8.17 -1.35
N VAL A 29 5.96 7.91 -2.57
CA VAL A 29 7.32 8.17 -3.03
C VAL A 29 7.26 8.93 -4.34
N THR A 30 7.84 10.13 -4.39
CA THR A 30 8.08 10.85 -5.64
C THR A 30 9.57 10.77 -6.00
N MET A 31 9.88 10.57 -7.28
CA MET A 31 11.25 10.44 -7.80
C MET A 31 11.48 11.43 -8.93
N ALA A 32 12.73 11.88 -9.09
CA ALA A 32 13.09 12.88 -10.10
C ALA A 32 12.77 12.40 -11.53
N GLN A 33 13.11 11.16 -11.87
CA GLN A 33 12.74 10.52 -13.14
C GLN A 33 12.75 8.99 -13.02
N PHE A 34 12.19 8.31 -14.03
CA PHE A 34 12.24 6.85 -14.14
C PHE A 34 13.24 6.32 -15.17
N ASP A 35 13.85 7.18 -15.97
CA ASP A 35 14.65 6.84 -17.14
C ASP A 35 16.17 6.77 -16.86
N ASP A 36 16.56 6.59 -15.60
CA ASP A 36 17.93 6.22 -15.24
C ASP A 36 18.01 4.85 -14.52
N ASN A 37 19.19 4.23 -14.66
CA ASN A 37 19.44 2.88 -14.16
C ASN A 37 19.45 2.81 -12.62
N PHE A 38 19.97 3.82 -11.94
CA PHE A 38 20.07 3.83 -10.49
C PHE A 38 18.68 3.98 -9.86
N LEU A 39 17.88 4.95 -10.29
CA LEU A 39 16.53 5.14 -9.79
C LEU A 39 15.61 3.98 -10.17
N THR A 40 15.85 3.30 -11.30
CA THR A 40 15.14 2.05 -11.62
C THR A 40 15.43 0.96 -10.58
N VAL A 41 16.69 0.72 -10.22
CA VAL A 41 17.06 -0.26 -9.19
C VAL A 41 16.49 0.14 -7.84
N LEU A 42 16.60 1.41 -7.47
CA LEU A 42 16.06 1.95 -6.21
C LEU A 42 14.54 1.74 -6.12
N ARG A 43 13.79 2.13 -7.15
CA ARG A 43 12.34 1.96 -7.21
C ARG A 43 11.93 0.49 -7.06
N ASN A 44 12.61 -0.40 -7.79
CA ASN A 44 12.33 -1.83 -7.71
C ASN A 44 12.62 -2.38 -6.30
N GLY A 45 13.68 -1.89 -5.65
CA GLY A 45 14.00 -2.24 -4.27
C GLY A 45 12.95 -1.76 -3.26
N ILE A 46 12.46 -0.52 -3.42
CA ILE A 46 11.39 0.04 -2.60
C ILE A 46 10.11 -0.79 -2.73
N GLN A 47 9.67 -1.06 -3.97
CA GLN A 47 8.47 -1.86 -4.22
C GLN A 47 8.60 -3.26 -3.61
N LYS A 48 9.72 -3.94 -3.86
CA LYS A 48 9.96 -5.27 -3.32
C LYS A 48 9.91 -5.29 -1.80
N TYR A 49 10.53 -4.33 -1.12
CA TYR A 49 10.53 -4.27 0.33
C TYR A 49 9.13 -3.98 0.90
N ALA A 50 8.37 -3.11 0.24
CA ALA A 50 6.99 -2.84 0.63
C ALA A 50 6.14 -4.11 0.54
N ASP A 51 6.22 -4.83 -0.58
CA ASP A 51 5.51 -6.10 -0.80
C ASP A 51 5.89 -7.16 0.24
N ASP A 52 7.20 -7.37 0.46
CA ASP A 52 7.71 -8.34 1.44
C ASP A 52 7.28 -8.00 2.88
N SER A 53 7.05 -6.71 3.16
CA SER A 53 6.61 -6.21 4.47
C SER A 53 5.08 -6.13 4.61
N GLY A 54 4.32 -6.49 3.58
CA GLY A 54 2.86 -6.37 3.56
C GLY A 54 2.35 -4.92 3.53
N ASN A 55 3.16 -3.97 3.09
CA ASN A 55 2.80 -2.55 2.95
C ASN A 55 2.52 -2.20 1.49
N THR A 56 1.68 -1.19 1.27
CA THR A 56 1.45 -0.60 -0.05
C THR A 56 2.30 0.66 -0.23
N VAL A 57 2.78 0.89 -1.46
CA VAL A 57 3.52 2.09 -1.82
C VAL A 57 3.01 2.66 -3.14
N GLN A 58 2.79 3.98 -3.19
CA GLN A 58 2.50 4.72 -4.41
C GLN A 58 3.79 5.42 -4.86
N ILE A 59 4.26 5.08 -6.06
CA ILE A 59 5.48 5.67 -6.62
C ILE A 59 5.15 6.50 -7.85
N GLU A 60 5.57 7.77 -7.84
CA GLU A 60 5.33 8.71 -8.92
C GLU A 60 6.61 9.27 -9.56
N ASP A 61 6.49 9.58 -10.84
CA ASP A 61 7.57 10.09 -11.69
C ASP A 61 7.42 11.61 -11.91
N ALA A 62 8.38 12.40 -11.43
CA ALA A 62 8.41 13.84 -11.61
C ALA A 62 8.91 14.27 -13.00
N LYS A 63 9.50 13.38 -13.80
CA LYS A 63 9.99 13.69 -15.17
C LYS A 63 10.94 14.89 -15.25
N ASN A 64 11.86 15.02 -14.29
CA ASN A 64 12.77 16.15 -14.13
C ASN A 64 12.08 17.51 -13.96
N ASP A 65 10.81 17.53 -13.56
CA ASP A 65 10.05 18.75 -13.30
C ASP A 65 9.86 18.95 -11.79
N VAL A 66 10.52 19.97 -11.25
CA VAL A 66 10.46 20.31 -9.83
C VAL A 66 9.05 20.75 -9.40
N ALA A 67 8.32 21.48 -10.25
CA ALA A 67 6.97 21.92 -9.92
C ALA A 67 6.03 20.71 -9.81
N LYS A 68 6.16 19.77 -10.76
CA LYS A 68 5.44 18.50 -10.69
C LYS A 68 5.80 17.71 -9.43
N GLN A 69 7.08 17.61 -9.08
CA GLN A 69 7.50 16.92 -7.85
C GLN A 69 6.85 17.53 -6.60
N LEU A 70 6.77 18.86 -6.54
CA LEU A 70 6.10 19.57 -5.44
C LEU A 70 4.59 19.31 -5.42
N ASP A 71 3.93 19.28 -6.57
CA ASP A 71 2.50 18.95 -6.66
C ASP A 71 2.22 17.53 -6.15
N GLN A 72 3.09 16.57 -6.47
CA GLN A 72 2.99 15.20 -5.98
C GLN A 72 3.13 15.12 -4.47
N ILE A 73 4.08 15.86 -3.89
CA ILE A 73 4.24 15.97 -2.43
C ILE A 73 2.95 16.51 -1.80
N ASN A 74 2.40 17.60 -2.35
CA ASN A 74 1.16 18.19 -1.85
C ASN A 74 -0.03 17.23 -1.94
N ASN A 75 -0.13 16.46 -3.04
CA ASN A 75 -1.16 15.46 -3.22
C ASN A 75 -1.05 14.31 -2.21
N PHE A 76 0.16 13.83 -1.91
CA PHE A 76 0.38 12.83 -0.87
C PHE A 76 -0.01 13.33 0.52
N ILE A 77 0.31 14.59 0.84
CA ILE A 77 -0.08 15.21 2.11
C ILE A 77 -1.61 15.33 2.22
N ALA A 78 -2.27 15.72 1.13
CA ALA A 78 -3.73 15.87 1.10
C ALA A 78 -4.48 14.52 1.14
N GLY A 79 -3.88 13.46 0.60
CA GLY A 79 -4.48 12.12 0.49
C GLY A 79 -4.26 11.20 1.69
N GLY A 80 -3.79 11.74 2.82
CA GLY A 80 -3.44 11.00 4.05
C GLY A 80 -4.43 9.93 4.47
#